data_AF-A0A447PGG4-F1
#
_entry.id   AF-A0A447PGG4-F1
#
_cell.length_a   1.000
_cell.length_b   1.000
_cell.length_c   1.000
_cell.angle_alpha   90.00
_cell.angle_beta   90.00
_cell.angle_gamma   90.00
#
_symmetry.space_group_name_H-M   'P 1'
#
loop_
_entity.id
_entity.type
_entity.pdbx_description
1 polymer ?
#
loop_
_entity_poly.entity_id
_entity_poly.type
_entity_poly.pdbx_seq_one_letter_code
_entity_poly.pdbx_strand_id
1 'polypeptide(L)' 'MSELNEKLATAWEGFTKGDWQNEVNVRDFIQKTTLRMRVTSPSWLALLTRPPSCGTA' A
#
# COMPACT_ATOMS: atom_id res chain seq x y z
N MET A 1 -20.49 10.02 17.42
CA MET A 1 -20.10 8.60 17.25
C MET A 1 -20.41 8.10 15.85
N SER A 2 -21.63 8.28 15.30
CA SER A 2 -22.00 7.77 13.95
C SER A 2 -21.26 8.45 12.79
N GLU A 3 -21.14 9.78 12.83
CA GLU A 3 -20.57 10.58 11.73
C GLU A 3 -19.05 10.37 11.54
N LEU A 4 -18.34 10.05 12.64
CA LEU A 4 -16.91 9.70 12.62
C LEU A 4 -16.69 8.31 11.98
N ASN A 5 -17.60 7.38 12.23
CA ASN A 5 -17.57 6.04 11.66
C ASN A 5 -17.80 6.08 10.13
N GLU A 6 -18.69 6.95 9.66
CA GLU A 6 -18.92 7.15 8.22
C GLU A 6 -17.68 7.71 7.50
N LYS A 7 -17.00 8.70 8.09
CA LYS A 7 -15.75 9.24 7.53
C LYS A 7 -14.62 8.21 7.48
N LEU A 8 -14.51 7.37 8.50
CA LEU A 8 -13.55 6.27 8.53
C LEU A 8 -13.88 5.23 7.47
N ALA A 9 -15.16 4.87 7.31
CA ALA A 9 -15.61 3.94 6.28
C ALA A 9 -15.26 4.42 4.86
N THR A 10 -15.47 5.71 4.56
CA THR A 10 -15.05 6.29 3.27
C THR A 10 -13.53 6.29 3.12
N ALA A 11 -12.77 6.66 4.15
CA ALA A 11 -11.32 6.71 4.07
C ALA A 11 -10.67 5.33 3.90
N TRP A 12 -11.35 4.27 4.36
CA TRP A 12 -10.84 2.90 4.38
C TRP A 12 -11.41 2.05 3.23
N GLU A 13 -12.12 2.69 2.29
CA GLU A 13 -12.61 2.06 1.07
C GLU A 13 -11.43 1.59 0.21
N GLY A 14 -11.41 0.29 -0.13
CA GLY A 14 -10.32 -0.34 -0.87
C GLY A 14 -9.23 -1.02 -0.01
N PHE A 15 -9.25 -0.85 1.32
CA PHE A 15 -8.39 -1.58 2.23
C PHE A 15 -9.00 -2.95 2.61
N THR A 16 -8.16 -3.98 2.76
CA THR A 16 -8.61 -5.32 3.16
C THR A 16 -9.16 -5.29 4.59
N LYS A 17 -10.42 -5.70 4.77
CA LYS A 17 -11.04 -5.82 6.11
C LYS A 17 -10.24 -6.78 7.00
N GLY A 18 -10.12 -6.46 8.28
CA GLY A 18 -9.35 -7.23 9.26
C GLY A 18 -9.63 -6.79 10.69
N ASP A 19 -8.89 -7.37 11.63
CA ASP A 19 -9.08 -7.16 13.06
C ASP A 19 -8.78 -5.70 13.47
N TRP A 20 -7.95 -5.03 12.65
CA TRP A 20 -7.63 -3.62 12.74
C TRP A 20 -8.82 -2.65 12.62
N GLN A 21 -9.99 -3.12 12.16
CA GLN A 21 -11.21 -2.31 12.10
C GLN A 21 -12.00 -2.31 13.41
N ASN A 22 -11.88 -3.38 14.20
CA ASN A 22 -12.58 -3.53 15.47
C ASN A 22 -11.70 -3.07 16.65
N GLU A 23 -10.37 -3.24 16.53
CA GLU A 23 -9.39 -2.86 17.55
C GLU A 23 -8.18 -2.14 16.91
N VAL A 24 -7.45 -1.34 17.69
CA VAL A 24 -6.26 -0.63 17.20
C VAL A 24 -5.11 -1.63 16.96
N ASN A 25 -5.05 -2.19 15.76
CA ASN A 25 -4.06 -3.21 15.38
C ASN A 25 -3.34 -2.84 14.07
N VAL A 26 -2.32 -2.00 14.18
CA VAL A 26 -1.53 -1.50 13.02
C VAL A 26 -0.77 -2.62 12.32
N ARG A 27 -0.35 -3.66 13.04
CA ARG A 27 0.38 -4.81 12.49
C ARG A 27 -0.47 -5.58 11.48
N ASP A 28 -1.72 -5.87 11.84
CA ASP A 28 -2.66 -6.57 10.96
C ASP A 28 -3.01 -5.72 9.73
N PHE A 29 -3.21 -4.41 9.91
CA PHE A 29 -3.51 -3.48 8.83
C PHE A 29 -2.45 -3.49 7.71
N ILE A 30 -1.17 -3.32 8.07
CA ILE A 30 -0.06 -3.28 7.11
C ILE A 30 0.09 -4.64 6.41
N GLN A 31 -0.03 -5.73 7.17
CA GLN A 31 0.13 -7.08 6.63
C GLN A 31 -0.99 -7.43 5.63
N LYS A 32 -2.24 -7.06 5.90
CA LYS A 32 -3.39 -7.36 5.02
C LYS A 32 -3.55 -6.40 3.84
N THR A 33 -3.09 -5.16 3.98
CA THR A 33 -3.21 -4.13 2.95
C THR A 33 -2.02 -4.10 2.01
N THR A 34 -0.80 -4.06 2.56
CA THR A 34 0.39 -3.66 1.82
C THR A 34 1.16 -4.87 1.29
N LEU A 35 0.98 -6.05 1.88
CA LEU A 35 1.79 -7.23 1.58
C LEU A 35 1.09 -8.20 0.62
N ARG A 36 0.88 -7.75 -0.61
CA ARG A 36 0.74 -8.66 -1.76
C ARG A 36 1.69 -8.38 -2.90
N MET A 37 2.74 -7.58 -2.66
CA MET A 37 3.95 -7.68 -3.46
C MET A 37 4.71 -8.94 -2.99
N ARG A 38 4.37 -10.10 -3.54
CA ARG A 38 5.46 -11.05 -3.85
C ARG A 38 6.47 -10.24 -4.66
N VAL A 39 7.76 -10.47 -4.48
CA VAL A 39 8.84 -9.77 -5.19
C VAL A 39 8.74 -10.02 -6.71
N THR A 40 7.76 -9.41 -7.35
CA THR A 40 7.68 -9.22 -8.79
C THR A 40 8.24 -7.84 -8.97
N SER A 41 9.52 -7.78 -9.29
CA SER A 41 10.23 -6.57 -9.70
C SER A 41 9.31 -5.68 -10.54
N PRO A 42 8.75 -4.60 -9.96
CA PRO A 42 7.84 -3.73 -10.69
C PRO A 42 8.61 -3.12 -11.85
N SER A 43 8.01 -3.10 -13.04
CA SER A 43 8.62 -2.45 -14.21
C SER A 43 8.93 -0.97 -13.96
N TRP A 44 8.23 -0.31 -13.03
CA TRP A 44 8.54 1.04 -12.56
C TRP A 44 9.91 1.12 -11.86
N LEU A 45 10.36 0.08 -11.15
CA LEU A 45 11.67 0.09 -10.46
C LEU A 45 12.79 -0.08 -11.46
N ALA A 46 12.53 -0.78 -12.57
CA ALA A 46 13.50 -0.93 -13.66
C ALA A 46 13.85 0.42 -14.34
N LEU A 47 12.92 1.38 -14.34
CA LEU A 47 13.16 2.74 -14.84
C LEU A 47 14.12 3.55 -13.96
N LEU A 48 14.12 3.31 -12.65
CA LEU A 48 15.00 3.99 -11.68
C LEU A 48 16.43 3.43 -11.69
N THR A 49 16.62 2.19 -12.16
CA THR A 49 17.93 1.56 -12.29
C THR A 49 18.58 1.74 -13.66
N ARG A 50 17.91 2.38 -14.63
CA ARG A 50 18.56 2.70 -15.91
C ARG A 50 19.68 3.71 -15.64
N PRO A 51 20.96 3.35 -15.86
CA PRO A 51 22.02 4.34 -15.83
C PRO A 51 21.65 5.47 -16.82
N PRO A 52 21.88 6.75 -16.49
CA PRO A 52 21.83 7.78 -17.52
C PRO A 52 22.73 7.30 -18.66
N SER A 53 22.19 7.23 -19.88
CA SER A 53 22.91 6.74 -21.05
C SER A 53 24.24 7.47 -21.12
N CYS A 54 25.31 6.79 -20.71
CA CYS A 54 26.65 7.32 -20.74
C CYS A 54 27.02 7.40 -22.23
N GLY A 55 27.14 8.64 -22.71
CA GLY A 55 27.78 9.06 -23.95
C GLY A 55 27.63 8.13 -25.15
N THR A 56 26.75 8.52 -26.09
CA THR A 56 27.10 8.29 -27.50
C THR A 56 28.06 9.41 -27.88
N ALA A 57 29.32 9.04 -28.12
CA ALA A 57 30.34 9.88 -28.71
C ALA A 57 29.96 10.33 -30.13
#